data_AF-A0A968RM02-F1
#
_entry.id   AF-A0A968RM02-F1
#
_cell.length_a   1.000
_cell.length_b   1.000
_cell.length_c   1.000
_cell.angle_alpha   90.00
_cell.angle_beta   90.00
_cell.angle_gamma   90.00
#
_symmetry.space_group_name_H-M   'P 1'
#
loop_
_entity.id
_entity.type
_entity.pdbx_description
1 polymer ?
#
loop_
_entity_poly.entity_id
_entity_poly.type
_entity_poly.pdbx_seq_one_letter_code
_entity_poly.pdbx_strand_id
1 'polypeptide(L)'
;MQKLATAAEDIAVNIKTDALGVIESVENWEEVRDYMAASLDSLKNDFGELPEMEKIFEKMKGMYSTKSSVEASAIQDAQQFHNFNGGKFVLNETVTGQIKTHNLYDNSKPFDTEVSITLEKLDAENDQYIIRSIQEVNSEQLTETTFNYFKEMLEGMGQEFIGREKFMDLKNLVEIVSRIHNTGWVLESVFWKEVIADGITNIEVRRIEMK
;
A
#
# COMPACT_ATOMS: atom_id res chain seq x y z
N MET A 1 4.47 11.44 10.60
CA MET A 1 4.00 10.04 10.42
C MET A 1 2.91 9.70 11.42
N GLN A 2 3.19 9.66 12.73
CA GLN A 2 2.21 9.26 13.75
C GLN A 2 0.92 10.11 13.80
N LYS A 3 1.01 11.43 13.56
CA LYS A 3 -0.16 12.35 13.44
C LYS A 3 -1.02 12.12 12.18
N LEU A 4 -0.43 11.71 11.05
CA LEU A 4 -1.18 11.40 9.82
C LEU A 4 -1.94 10.09 9.98
N ALA A 5 -1.33 9.10 10.64
CA ALA A 5 -1.98 7.84 10.95
C ALA A 5 -3.18 8.00 11.90
N THR A 6 -3.06 8.86 12.93
CA THR A 6 -4.18 9.17 13.86
C THR A 6 -5.26 10.03 13.21
N ALA A 7 -4.91 10.92 12.28
CA ALA A 7 -5.92 11.61 11.49
C ALA A 7 -6.73 10.62 10.65
N ALA A 8 -6.13 9.58 10.07
CA ALA A 8 -6.86 8.63 9.23
C ALA A 8 -7.85 7.71 9.98
N GLU A 9 -7.87 7.69 11.32
CA GLU A 9 -8.71 6.77 12.11
C GLU A 9 -10.22 7.05 12.03
N ASP A 10 -10.64 8.25 11.62
CA ASP A 10 -12.05 8.70 11.68
C ASP A 10 -12.78 8.75 10.33
N ILE A 11 -12.15 8.34 9.22
CA ILE A 11 -12.80 8.34 7.90
C ILE A 11 -13.25 6.93 7.47
N ALA A 12 -14.54 6.80 7.18
CA ALA A 12 -15.07 5.59 6.54
C ALA A 12 -14.68 5.57 5.06
N VAL A 13 -14.20 4.43 4.56
CA VAL A 13 -13.95 4.22 3.12
C VAL A 13 -14.99 3.24 2.58
N ASN A 14 -15.89 3.74 1.74
CA ASN A 14 -16.95 2.94 1.12
C ASN A 14 -16.43 2.31 -0.16
N ILE A 15 -16.26 0.99 -0.16
CA ILE A 15 -15.78 0.22 -1.32
C ILE A 15 -16.93 -0.48 -2.03
N LYS A 16 -16.85 -0.55 -3.36
CA LYS A 16 -17.70 -1.40 -4.19
C LYS A 16 -16.89 -2.58 -4.69
N THR A 17 -17.42 -3.78 -4.52
CA THR A 17 -16.80 -5.02 -5.02
C THR A 17 -17.71 -5.73 -6.02
N ASP A 18 -17.12 -6.55 -6.88
CA ASP A 18 -17.86 -7.50 -7.70
C ASP A 18 -18.27 -8.75 -6.89
N ALA A 19 -18.88 -9.73 -7.57
CA ALA A 19 -19.34 -10.97 -6.94
C ALA A 19 -18.22 -11.88 -6.43
N LEU A 20 -16.96 -11.66 -6.87
CA LEU A 20 -15.78 -12.42 -6.45
C LEU A 20 -14.98 -11.71 -5.36
N GLY A 21 -15.39 -10.50 -4.97
CA GLY A 21 -14.70 -9.67 -3.99
C GLY A 21 -13.58 -8.82 -4.60
N VAL A 22 -13.54 -8.69 -5.94
CA VAL A 22 -12.62 -7.77 -6.61
C VAL A 22 -13.12 -6.35 -6.36
N ILE A 23 -12.25 -5.47 -5.87
CA ILE A 23 -12.59 -4.07 -5.61
C ILE A 23 -12.72 -3.34 -6.96
N GLU A 24 -13.90 -2.80 -7.24
CA GLU A 24 -14.21 -2.06 -8.46
C GLU A 24 -13.95 -0.56 -8.31
N SER A 25 -14.28 0.02 -7.14
CA SER A 25 -14.10 1.45 -6.88
C SER A 25 -14.22 1.83 -5.41
N VAL A 26 -13.72 3.03 -5.06
CA VAL A 26 -14.08 3.74 -3.82
C VAL A 26 -15.22 4.70 -4.13
N GLU A 27 -16.38 4.49 -3.52
CA GLU A 27 -17.59 5.27 -3.79
C GLU A 27 -17.50 6.69 -3.22
N ASN A 28 -16.91 6.85 -2.03
CA ASN A 28 -16.72 8.15 -1.37
C ASN A 28 -15.30 8.71 -1.54
N TRP A 29 -14.66 8.47 -2.69
CA TRP A 29 -13.27 8.88 -2.93
C TRP A 29 -13.04 10.40 -2.80
N GLU A 30 -14.05 11.23 -3.07
CA GLU A 30 -13.96 12.69 -2.90
C GLU A 30 -13.87 13.09 -1.42
N GLU A 31 -14.63 12.41 -0.55
CA GLU A 31 -14.57 12.60 0.89
C GLU A 31 -13.19 12.23 1.42
N VAL A 32 -12.64 11.09 0.96
CA VAL A 32 -11.29 10.65 1.30
C VAL A 32 -10.23 11.65 0.82
N ARG A 33 -10.33 12.13 -0.42
CA ARG A 33 -9.45 13.19 -0.96
C ARG A 33 -9.47 14.43 -0.08
N ASP A 34 -10.67 14.95 0.19
CA ASP A 34 -10.86 16.22 0.87
C ASP A 34 -10.37 16.12 2.32
N TYR A 35 -10.60 14.98 2.97
CA TYR A 35 -10.07 14.69 4.29
C TYR A 35 -8.54 14.66 4.34
N MET A 36 -7.91 13.97 3.39
CA MET A 36 -6.45 13.91 3.28
C MET A 36 -5.84 15.28 2.99
N ALA A 37 -6.48 16.08 2.12
CA ALA A 37 -6.05 17.44 1.83
C ALA A 37 -6.12 18.33 3.09
N ALA A 38 -7.24 18.29 3.82
CA ALA A 38 -7.42 19.04 5.07
C ALA A 38 -6.41 18.61 6.15
N SER A 39 -6.11 17.32 6.25
CA SER A 39 -5.10 16.78 7.17
C SER A 39 -3.70 17.28 6.83
N LEU A 40 -3.34 17.33 5.54
CA LEU A 40 -2.08 17.89 5.07
C LEU A 40 -1.99 19.40 5.32
N ASP A 41 -3.08 20.14 5.15
CA ASP A 41 -3.15 21.58 5.47
C ASP A 41 -2.97 21.84 6.97
N SER A 42 -3.61 21.04 7.82
CA SER A 42 -3.39 21.13 9.27
C SER A 42 -1.93 20.85 9.61
N LEU A 43 -1.30 19.87 8.96
CA LEU A 43 0.10 19.54 9.20
C LEU A 43 1.01 20.70 8.74
N LYS A 44 0.72 21.32 7.60
CA LYS A 44 1.45 22.49 7.10
C LYS A 44 1.45 23.63 8.12
N ASN A 45 0.28 23.92 8.72
CA ASN A 45 0.16 24.96 9.75
C ASN A 45 1.01 24.67 11.00
N ASP A 46 1.19 23.41 11.36
CA ASP A 46 2.04 22.98 12.49
C ASP A 46 3.55 23.14 12.21
N PHE A 47 4.00 23.03 10.95
CA PHE A 47 5.42 23.12 10.56
C PHE A 47 5.90 24.53 10.23
N GLY A 48 5.00 25.52 10.17
CA GLY A 48 5.30 26.93 9.87
C GLY A 48 5.56 27.22 8.37
N GLU A 49 5.66 28.50 8.02
CA GLU A 49 5.87 28.96 6.63
C GLU A 49 7.36 28.88 6.23
N LEU A 50 7.80 27.69 5.82
CA LEU A 50 9.04 27.53 5.06
C LEU A 50 8.68 27.37 3.57
N PRO A 51 9.13 28.26 2.66
CA PRO A 51 8.77 28.20 1.24
C PRO A 51 9.10 26.86 0.55
N GLU A 52 10.14 26.17 1.03
CA GLU A 52 10.55 24.86 0.55
C GLU A 52 9.59 23.75 1.02
N MET A 53 9.05 23.85 2.24
CA MET A 53 8.07 22.91 2.77
C MET A 53 6.71 23.04 2.07
N GLU A 54 6.33 24.27 1.69
CA GLU A 54 5.08 24.51 0.97
C GLU A 54 5.02 23.75 -0.36
N LYS A 55 6.11 23.74 -1.12
CA LYS A 55 6.19 22.95 -2.37
C LYS A 55 6.09 21.44 -2.12
N ILE A 56 6.63 20.96 -1.00
CA ILE A 56 6.55 19.54 -0.62
C ILE A 56 5.11 19.16 -0.27
N PHE A 57 4.41 19.97 0.53
CA PHE A 57 3.01 19.74 0.88
C PHE A 57 2.09 19.74 -0.34
N GLU A 58 2.29 20.67 -1.28
CA GLU A 58 1.50 20.71 -2.52
C GLU A 58 1.77 19.48 -3.40
N LYS A 59 3.02 18.98 -3.47
CA LYS A 59 3.31 17.71 -4.14
C LYS A 59 2.61 16.52 -3.45
N MET A 60 2.64 16.47 -2.12
CA MET A 60 1.95 15.40 -1.36
C MET A 60 0.43 15.44 -1.59
N LYS A 61 -0.19 16.61 -1.61
CA LYS A 61 -1.61 16.74 -1.97
C LYS A 61 -1.88 16.26 -3.40
N GLY A 62 -0.97 16.57 -4.33
CA GLY A 62 -1.02 16.07 -5.70
C GLY A 62 -1.15 14.55 -5.78
N MET A 63 -0.48 13.81 -4.89
CA MET A 63 -0.54 12.34 -4.82
C MET A 63 -1.92 11.81 -4.43
N TYR A 64 -2.80 12.60 -3.81
CA TYR A 64 -4.17 12.21 -3.46
C TYR A 64 -5.23 12.95 -4.30
N SER A 65 -4.82 13.75 -5.28
CA SER A 65 -5.71 14.64 -6.01
C SER A 65 -6.64 13.93 -7.01
N THR A 66 -6.34 12.67 -7.36
CA THR A 66 -7.09 11.90 -8.35
C THR A 66 -7.79 10.71 -7.73
N LYS A 67 -8.94 10.33 -8.31
CA LYS A 67 -9.69 9.13 -7.92
C LYS A 67 -8.79 7.89 -7.90
N SER A 68 -8.01 7.67 -8.95
CA SER A 68 -7.11 6.51 -9.05
C SER A 68 -6.10 6.44 -7.91
N SER A 69 -5.51 7.58 -7.52
CA SER A 69 -4.52 7.60 -6.44
C SER A 69 -5.15 7.46 -5.05
N VAL A 70 -6.36 7.99 -4.85
CA VAL A 70 -7.15 7.73 -3.64
C VAL A 70 -7.53 6.26 -3.56
N GLU A 71 -8.02 5.68 -4.66
CA GLU A 71 -8.34 4.26 -4.74
C GLU A 71 -7.12 3.40 -4.44
N ALA A 72 -5.94 3.71 -4.97
CA ALA A 72 -4.73 2.93 -4.71
C ALA A 72 -4.20 3.02 -3.26
N SER A 73 -4.50 4.10 -2.54
CA SER A 73 -3.96 4.35 -1.19
C SER A 73 -4.95 4.03 -0.07
N ALA A 74 -6.24 4.31 -0.28
CA ALA A 74 -7.27 4.20 0.74
C ALA A 74 -7.87 2.79 0.88
N ILE A 75 -7.64 1.90 -0.09
CA ILE A 75 -8.24 0.55 -0.10
C ILE A 75 -7.31 -0.54 0.42
N GLN A 76 -6.14 -0.21 0.96
CA GLN A 76 -5.18 -1.24 1.37
C GLN A 76 -5.78 -2.23 2.39
N ASP A 77 -6.63 -1.76 3.30
CA ASP A 77 -7.35 -2.62 4.26
C ASP A 77 -8.33 -3.55 3.56
N ALA A 78 -9.04 -3.02 2.56
CA ALA A 78 -9.95 -3.80 1.73
C ALA A 78 -9.19 -4.83 0.89
N GLN A 79 -8.04 -4.45 0.30
CA GLN A 79 -7.16 -5.37 -0.44
C GLN A 79 -6.64 -6.48 0.47
N GLN A 80 -6.21 -6.15 1.68
CA GLN A 80 -5.79 -7.13 2.68
C GLN A 80 -6.94 -8.09 3.03
N PHE A 81 -8.14 -7.56 3.29
CA PHE A 81 -9.32 -8.35 3.62
C PHE A 81 -9.72 -9.30 2.47
N HIS A 82 -9.70 -8.80 1.23
CA HIS A 82 -10.14 -9.56 0.05
C HIS A 82 -9.02 -10.37 -0.62
N ASN A 83 -7.78 -10.33 -0.11
CA ASN A 83 -6.60 -10.88 -0.79
C ASN A 83 -6.72 -12.35 -1.22
N PHE A 84 -7.51 -13.15 -0.49
CA PHE A 84 -7.67 -14.58 -0.73
C PHE A 84 -9.04 -14.97 -1.31
N ASN A 85 -9.94 -14.00 -1.52
CA ASN A 85 -11.30 -14.27 -1.98
C ASN A 85 -11.32 -14.76 -3.43
N GLY A 86 -12.26 -15.66 -3.74
CA GLY A 86 -12.43 -16.21 -5.09
C GLY A 86 -11.35 -17.21 -5.53
N GLY A 87 -10.28 -17.39 -4.76
CA GLY A 87 -9.22 -18.35 -5.03
C GLY A 87 -9.56 -19.78 -4.60
N LYS A 88 -8.95 -20.76 -5.28
CA LYS A 88 -8.96 -22.17 -4.85
C LYS A 88 -7.52 -22.59 -4.58
N PHE A 89 -7.28 -23.09 -3.38
CA PHE A 89 -5.93 -23.45 -2.92
C PHE A 89 -5.90 -24.89 -2.42
N VAL A 90 -4.74 -25.54 -2.59
CA VAL A 90 -4.46 -26.88 -2.07
C VAL A 90 -3.49 -26.73 -0.90
N LEU A 91 -3.71 -27.50 0.15
CA LEU A 91 -2.90 -27.44 1.37
C LEU A 91 -1.42 -27.73 1.05
N ASN A 92 -0.53 -26.86 1.51
CA ASN A 92 0.93 -26.90 1.31
C ASN A 92 1.39 -26.79 -0.15
N GLU A 93 0.50 -26.46 -1.09
CA GLU A 93 0.91 -26.10 -2.44
C GLU A 93 1.05 -24.59 -2.56
N THR A 94 2.17 -24.14 -3.12
CA THR A 94 2.42 -22.73 -3.42
C THR A 94 1.99 -22.43 -4.85
N VAL A 95 1.00 -21.55 -4.98
CA VAL A 95 0.62 -20.95 -6.27
C VAL A 95 1.45 -19.70 -6.46
N THR A 96 2.12 -19.58 -7.61
CA THR A 96 2.88 -18.38 -7.97
C THR A 96 2.28 -17.67 -9.17
N GLY A 97 2.50 -16.36 -9.27
CA GLY A 97 2.07 -15.55 -10.39
C GLY A 97 2.72 -14.17 -10.37
N GLN A 98 2.49 -13.41 -11.44
CA GLN A 98 2.91 -12.01 -11.54
C GLN A 98 1.70 -11.11 -11.59
N ILE A 99 1.74 -10.02 -10.82
CA ILE A 99 0.74 -8.96 -10.83
C ILE A 99 1.40 -7.62 -11.13
N LYS A 100 0.55 -6.60 -11.29
CA LYS A 100 0.97 -5.20 -11.44
C LYS A 100 0.63 -4.43 -10.18
N THR A 101 1.64 -3.98 -9.46
CA THR A 101 1.46 -3.12 -8.28
C THR A 101 1.42 -1.66 -8.70
N HIS A 102 0.50 -0.90 -8.14
CA HIS A 102 0.36 0.52 -8.46
C HIS A 102 1.62 1.31 -8.09
N ASN A 103 2.01 2.23 -8.97
CA ASN A 103 3.16 3.11 -8.77
C ASN A 103 2.67 4.52 -8.42
N LEU A 104 2.91 4.93 -7.17
CA LEU A 104 2.46 6.22 -6.63
C LEU A 104 3.17 7.43 -7.26
N TYR A 105 4.32 7.22 -7.93
CA TYR A 105 5.09 8.30 -8.56
C TYR A 105 4.76 8.46 -10.05
N ASP A 106 4.33 7.39 -10.73
CA ASP A 106 3.93 7.40 -12.13
C ASP A 106 2.76 6.42 -12.34
N ASN A 107 1.54 6.97 -12.32
CA ASN A 107 0.29 6.21 -12.50
C ASN A 107 0.24 5.43 -13.83
N SER A 108 1.05 5.80 -14.84
CA SER A 108 1.07 5.13 -16.15
C SER A 108 2.00 3.91 -16.19
N LYS A 109 2.86 3.72 -15.19
CA LYS A 109 3.87 2.66 -15.14
C LYS A 109 3.80 1.88 -13.83
N PRO A 110 2.86 0.94 -13.70
CA PRO A 110 2.82 0.04 -12.55
C PRO A 110 4.04 -0.88 -12.51
N PHE A 111 4.42 -1.32 -11.32
CA PHE A 111 5.55 -2.22 -11.11
C PHE A 111 5.16 -3.67 -11.34
N ASP A 112 6.10 -4.44 -11.93
CA ASP A 112 6.04 -5.90 -11.88
C ASP A 112 6.20 -6.37 -10.45
N THR A 113 5.37 -7.34 -10.05
CA THR A 113 5.37 -7.88 -8.69
C THR A 113 5.16 -9.38 -8.74
N GLU A 114 6.12 -10.12 -8.21
CA GLU A 114 6.01 -11.56 -8.00
C GLU A 114 5.11 -11.82 -6.80
N VAL A 115 4.19 -12.78 -6.94
CA VAL A 115 3.26 -13.16 -5.88
C VAL A 115 3.34 -14.66 -5.68
N SER A 116 3.39 -15.07 -4.43
CA SER A 116 3.17 -16.47 -4.02
C SER A 116 2.05 -16.53 -2.99
N ILE A 117 1.24 -17.58 -3.06
CA ILE A 117 0.14 -17.85 -2.14
C ILE A 117 0.19 -19.32 -1.72
N THR A 118 0.12 -19.57 -0.42
CA THR A 118 0.17 -20.91 0.17
C THR A 118 -0.89 -21.07 1.25
N LEU A 119 -1.74 -22.08 1.12
CA LEU A 119 -2.62 -22.53 2.19
C LEU A 119 -1.79 -23.35 3.18
N GLU A 120 -1.55 -22.83 4.38
CA GLU A 120 -0.60 -23.40 5.35
C GLU A 120 -1.25 -24.41 6.30
N LYS A 121 -2.50 -24.16 6.70
CA LYS A 121 -3.18 -24.98 7.70
C LYS A 121 -4.68 -25.05 7.46
N LEU A 122 -5.23 -26.25 7.63
CA LEU A 122 -6.66 -26.50 7.80
C LEU A 122 -6.92 -26.89 9.26
N ASP A 123 -7.86 -26.21 9.91
CA ASP A 123 -8.30 -26.48 11.28
C ASP A 123 -9.79 -26.84 11.25
N ALA A 124 -10.05 -28.13 11.06
CA ALA A 124 -11.40 -28.66 10.92
C ALA A 124 -12.20 -28.59 12.24
N GLU A 125 -11.54 -28.51 13.40
CA GLU A 125 -12.23 -28.44 14.70
C GLU A 125 -12.93 -27.08 14.88
N ASN A 126 -12.31 -26.02 14.35
CA ASN A 126 -12.81 -24.65 14.45
C ASN A 126 -13.35 -24.10 13.12
N ASP A 127 -13.52 -24.96 12.11
CA ASP A 127 -13.97 -24.63 10.75
C ASP A 127 -13.22 -23.42 10.15
N GLN A 128 -11.90 -23.41 10.27
CA GLN A 128 -11.05 -22.30 9.83
C GLN A 128 -9.77 -22.77 9.14
N TYR A 129 -9.09 -21.86 8.47
CA TYR A 129 -7.82 -22.13 7.81
C TYR A 129 -6.87 -20.94 7.88
N ILE A 130 -5.57 -21.20 7.69
CA ILE A 130 -4.52 -20.17 7.63
C ILE A 130 -3.93 -20.19 6.22
N ILE A 131 -3.90 -19.02 5.60
CA ILE A 131 -3.36 -18.81 4.25
C ILE A 131 -2.41 -17.62 4.25
N ARG A 132 -1.32 -17.74 3.49
CA ARG A 132 -0.26 -16.74 3.37
C ARG A 132 -0.11 -16.29 1.93
N SER A 133 0.13 -15.00 1.73
CA SER A 133 0.61 -14.43 0.47
C SER A 133 1.90 -13.66 0.72
N ILE A 134 2.85 -13.78 -0.21
CA ILE A 134 4.07 -12.98 -0.25
C ILE A 134 4.11 -12.29 -1.61
N GLN A 135 4.34 -10.98 -1.61
CA GLN A 135 4.46 -10.14 -2.80
C GLN A 135 5.80 -9.42 -2.78
N GLU A 136 6.57 -9.53 -3.86
CA GLU A 136 7.88 -8.89 -4.00
C GLU A 136 7.86 -7.99 -5.24
N VAL A 137 7.99 -6.68 -5.02
CA VAL A 137 8.02 -5.70 -6.10
C VAL A 137 9.38 -5.74 -6.78
N ASN A 138 9.42 -5.60 -8.10
CA ASN A 138 10.66 -5.50 -8.86
C ASN A 138 11.53 -4.33 -8.33
N SER A 139 12.65 -4.70 -7.70
CA SER A 139 13.51 -3.76 -7.00
C SER A 139 14.21 -2.78 -7.94
N GLU A 140 14.51 -3.17 -9.18
CA GLU A 140 15.12 -2.29 -10.18
C GLU A 140 14.13 -1.20 -10.60
N GLN A 141 12.89 -1.58 -10.92
CA GLN A 141 11.83 -0.64 -11.30
C GLN A 141 11.51 0.33 -10.17
N LEU A 142 11.41 -0.18 -8.94
CA LEU A 142 11.16 0.64 -7.75
C LEU A 142 12.30 1.64 -7.50
N THR A 143 13.55 1.17 -7.56
CA THR A 143 14.73 2.00 -7.33
C THR A 143 14.84 3.10 -8.39
N GLU A 144 14.72 2.74 -9.67
CA GLU A 144 14.88 3.68 -10.76
C GLU A 144 13.78 4.74 -10.80
N THR A 145 12.53 4.33 -10.56
CA THR A 145 11.40 5.26 -10.48
C THR A 145 11.58 6.24 -9.30
N THR A 146 11.99 5.73 -8.15
CA THR A 146 12.18 6.55 -6.94
C THR A 146 13.35 7.52 -7.14
N PHE A 147 14.46 7.08 -7.74
CA PHE A 147 15.60 7.94 -8.10
C PHE A 147 15.16 9.09 -9.00
N ASN A 148 14.45 8.79 -10.09
CA ASN A 148 14.01 9.79 -11.06
C ASN A 148 13.03 10.78 -10.44
N TYR A 149 12.09 10.32 -9.60
CA TYR A 149 11.18 11.21 -8.88
C TYR A 149 11.91 12.21 -7.98
N PHE A 150 12.89 11.76 -7.19
CA PHE A 150 13.65 12.65 -6.31
C PHE A 150 14.55 13.59 -7.08
N LYS A 151 15.18 13.11 -8.15
CA LYS A 151 15.99 13.93 -9.05
C LYS A 151 15.18 15.09 -9.63
N GLU A 152 14.04 14.79 -10.26
CA GLU A 152 13.15 15.80 -10.84
C GLU A 152 12.62 16.79 -9.78
N MET A 153 12.33 16.28 -8.57
CA MET A 153 11.89 17.13 -7.47
C MET A 153 12.96 18.15 -7.05
N LEU A 154 14.19 17.71 -6.86
CA LEU A 154 15.28 18.57 -6.37
C LEU A 154 15.80 19.51 -7.46
N GLU A 155 15.89 19.04 -8.70
CA GLU A 155 16.19 19.89 -9.86
C GLU A 155 15.13 21.01 -10.01
N GLY A 156 13.84 20.69 -9.80
CA GLY A 156 12.77 21.68 -9.77
C GLY A 156 12.85 22.68 -8.61
N MET A 157 13.65 22.39 -7.58
CA MET A 157 13.97 23.28 -6.47
C MET A 157 15.31 24.02 -6.66
N GLY A 158 16.00 23.79 -7.79
CA GLY A 158 17.33 24.35 -8.06
C GLY A 158 18.45 23.72 -7.23
N GLN A 159 18.22 22.52 -6.69
CA GLN A 159 19.21 21.76 -5.91
C GLN A 159 19.76 20.61 -6.75
N GLU A 160 21.07 20.39 -6.69
CA GLU A 160 21.68 19.20 -7.29
C GLU A 160 21.33 17.94 -6.48
N PHE A 161 21.03 16.86 -7.19
CA PHE A 161 20.79 15.56 -6.57
C PHE A 161 22.04 14.66 -6.65
N ILE A 162 22.08 13.64 -5.80
CA ILE A 162 23.15 12.64 -5.84
C ILE A 162 23.13 11.88 -7.17
N GLY A 163 24.30 11.46 -7.64
CA GLY A 163 24.39 10.57 -8.80
C GLY A 163 23.74 9.22 -8.51
N ARG A 164 23.22 8.56 -9.56
CA ARG A 164 22.54 7.26 -9.46
C ARG A 164 23.41 6.20 -8.80
N GLU A 165 24.72 6.27 -9.00
CA GLU A 165 25.73 5.38 -8.41
C GLU A 165 25.84 5.50 -6.89
N LYS A 166 25.38 6.61 -6.31
CA LYS A 166 25.30 6.84 -4.86
C LYS A 166 23.90 6.61 -4.30
N PHE A 167 22.91 6.38 -5.16
CA PHE A 167 21.54 6.13 -4.75
C PHE A 167 21.39 4.65 -4.35
N MET A 168 20.81 4.43 -3.18
CA MET A 168 20.58 3.10 -2.62
C MET A 168 19.60 2.29 -3.45
N ASP A 169 19.81 0.98 -3.51
CA ASP A 169 18.80 0.06 -4.04
C ASP A 169 17.67 -0.13 -3.02
N LEU A 170 16.45 -0.15 -3.52
CA LEU A 170 15.22 -0.26 -2.75
C LEU A 170 14.61 -1.64 -2.94
N LYS A 171 14.15 -2.24 -1.84
CA LYS A 171 13.34 -3.45 -1.88
C LYS A 171 12.00 -3.21 -1.20
N ASN A 172 10.97 -3.84 -1.74
CA ASN A 172 9.67 -3.88 -1.09
C ASN A 172 9.10 -5.30 -1.09
N LEU A 173 8.85 -5.80 0.11
CA LEU A 173 8.23 -7.08 0.37
C LEU A 173 6.93 -6.83 1.15
N VAL A 174 5.86 -7.48 0.73
CA VAL A 174 4.59 -7.51 1.45
C VAL A 174 4.24 -8.94 1.75
N GLU A 175 3.92 -9.22 3.01
CA GLU A 175 3.44 -10.50 3.47
C GLU A 175 2.06 -10.31 4.11
N ILE A 176 1.10 -11.15 3.72
CA ILE A 176 -0.25 -11.16 4.28
C ILE A 176 -0.52 -12.56 4.79
N VAL A 177 -0.86 -12.69 6.07
CA VAL A 177 -1.30 -13.95 6.66
C VAL A 177 -2.70 -13.75 7.19
N SER A 178 -3.64 -14.56 6.72
CA SER A 178 -5.02 -14.50 7.18
C SER A 178 -5.47 -15.82 7.78
N ARG A 179 -6.18 -15.73 8.90
CA ARG A 179 -7.00 -16.80 9.46
C ARG A 179 -8.45 -16.54 9.06
N ILE A 180 -9.01 -17.48 8.31
CA ILE A 180 -10.31 -17.30 7.66
C ILE A 180 -11.23 -18.45 8.06
N HIS A 181 -12.47 -18.13 8.42
CA HIS A 181 -13.52 -19.13 8.62
C HIS A 181 -13.89 -19.76 7.27
N ASN A 182 -14.35 -21.01 7.26
CA ASN A 182 -14.67 -21.74 6.03
C ASN A 182 -15.80 -21.10 5.20
N THR A 183 -16.59 -20.20 5.80
CA THR A 183 -17.56 -19.35 5.08
C THR A 183 -16.89 -18.25 4.22
N GLY A 184 -15.57 -18.06 4.33
CA GLY A 184 -14.82 -16.99 3.67
C GLY A 184 -14.70 -15.70 4.50
N TRP A 185 -15.20 -15.67 5.74
CA TRP A 185 -15.06 -14.50 6.61
C TRP A 185 -13.66 -14.46 7.23
N VAL A 186 -12.94 -13.36 7.04
CA VAL A 186 -11.63 -13.12 7.64
C VAL A 186 -11.81 -12.89 9.14
N LEU A 187 -11.35 -13.83 9.95
CA LEU A 187 -11.36 -13.73 11.42
C LEU A 187 -10.22 -12.84 11.90
N GLU A 188 -9.07 -12.97 11.23
CA GLU A 188 -7.87 -12.20 11.49
C GLU A 188 -7.03 -12.11 10.22
N SER A 189 -6.43 -10.96 9.97
CA SER A 189 -5.41 -10.79 8.94
C SER A 189 -4.29 -9.91 9.45
N VAL A 190 -3.05 -10.33 9.21
CA VAL A 190 -1.84 -9.55 9.49
C VAL A 190 -1.17 -9.23 8.16
N PHE A 191 -0.99 -7.95 7.91
CA PHE A 191 -0.21 -7.41 6.81
C PHE A 191 1.11 -6.93 7.38
N TRP A 192 2.19 -7.35 6.74
CA TRP A 192 3.56 -7.01 7.10
C TRP A 192 4.27 -6.52 5.85
N LYS A 193 4.71 -5.27 5.86
CA LYS A 193 5.42 -4.67 4.73
C LYS A 193 6.80 -4.24 5.16
N GLU A 194 7.80 -4.74 4.44
CA GLU A 194 9.18 -4.33 4.60
C GLU A 194 9.58 -3.44 3.43
N VAL A 195 10.13 -2.28 3.76
CA VAL A 195 10.83 -1.43 2.80
C VAL A 195 12.28 -1.34 3.25
N ILE A 196 13.19 -1.88 2.44
CA ILE A 196 14.62 -1.87 2.74
C ILE A 196 15.29 -0.82 1.87
N ALA A 197 16.06 0.03 2.52
CA ALA A 197 16.78 1.11 1.89
C ALA A 197 18.09 1.34 2.67
N ASP A 198 19.25 1.17 2.02
CA ASP A 198 20.60 1.37 2.62
C ASP A 198 20.81 0.61 3.94
N GLY A 199 20.36 -0.65 4.00
CA GLY A 199 20.44 -1.48 5.19
C GLY A 199 19.49 -1.06 6.34
N ILE A 200 18.71 0.00 6.16
CA ILE A 200 17.62 0.37 7.05
C ILE A 200 16.36 -0.34 6.56
N THR A 201 15.77 -1.15 7.43
CA THR A 201 14.47 -1.78 7.19
C THR A 201 13.39 -0.99 7.91
N ASN A 202 12.45 -0.45 7.15
CA ASN A 202 11.19 0.07 7.69
C ASN A 202 10.15 -1.04 7.62
N ILE A 203 9.46 -1.28 8.74
CA ILE A 203 8.45 -2.31 8.87
C ILE A 203 7.12 -1.62 9.20
N GLU A 204 6.14 -1.82 8.32
CA GLU A 204 4.75 -1.47 8.56
C GLU A 204 3.97 -2.75 8.88
N VAL A 205 3.26 -2.75 10.00
CA VAL A 205 2.38 -3.87 10.39
C VAL A 205 0.97 -3.35 10.55
N ARG A 206 0.03 -4.03 9.89
CA ARG A 206 -1.41 -3.76 10.00
C ARG A 206 -2.17 -5.02 10.33
N ARG A 207 -3.16 -4.92 11.21
CA ARG A 207 -3.97 -6.05 11.64
C ARG A 207 -5.45 -5.74 11.50
N ILE A 208 -6.17 -6.66 10.86
CA ILE A 208 -7.63 -6.70 10.82
C ILE A 208 -8.06 -7.84 11.73
N GLU A 209 -8.98 -7.59 12.65
CA GLU A 209 -9.50 -8.59 13.57
C GLU A 209 -11.01 -8.44 13.71
N MET A 210 -11.73 -9.54 13.54
CA MET A 210 -13.17 -9.58 13.75
C MET A 210 -13.45 -9.56 15.26
N LYS A 211 -14.24 -8.58 15.70
CA LYS A 211 -14.64 -8.41 17.11
C LYS A 211 -15.90 -9.17 17.46
#